data_AF-A0A397YV13-F1
#
_entry.id   AF-A0A397YV13-F1
#
_cell.length_a   1.000
_cell.length_b   1.000
_cell.length_c   1.000
_cell.angle_alpha   90.00
_cell.angle_beta   90.00
_cell.angle_gamma   90.00
#
_symmetry.space_group_name_H-M   'P 1'
#
loop_
_entity.id
_entity.type
_entity.pdbx_description
1 polymer ?
#
loop_
_entity_poly.entity_id
_entity_poly.type
_entity_poly.pdbx_seq_one_letter_code
_entity_poly.pdbx_strand_id
1 'polypeptide(L)'
;MEHKLAAAEKKVLVELVKLVQKRGLEGEKGGWKDFLNSYDKKLGSSISDPSRRSHDVLVAFLMSFDKEGDRQLLARILQCDANRNLIEKFKQESPDKETPEQRLVRMTITHPRYPIHYAFPSHAQVCM
;
A
#
# COMPACT_ATOMS: atom_id res chain seq x y z
N MET A 1 6.54 8.21 -8.08
CA MET A 1 5.53 7.78 -7.07
C MET A 1 4.12 7.96 -7.60
N GLU A 2 3.84 9.08 -8.26
CA GLU A 2 2.56 9.42 -8.91
C GLU A 2 1.86 8.26 -9.61
N HIS A 3 2.49 7.71 -10.64
CA HIS A 3 1.94 6.60 -11.41
C HIS A 3 1.62 5.35 -10.56
N LYS A 4 2.41 5.07 -9.51
CA LYS A 4 2.18 3.90 -8.64
C LYS A 4 0.95 4.08 -7.76
N LEU A 5 0.73 5.29 -7.25
CA LEU A 5 -0.45 5.61 -6.43
C LEU A 5 -1.72 5.70 -7.28
N ALA A 6 -1.63 6.28 -8.48
CA ALA A 6 -2.76 6.33 -9.42
C ALA A 6 -3.22 4.93 -9.87
N ALA A 7 -2.29 3.99 -10.07
CA ALA A 7 -2.60 2.62 -10.47
C ALA A 7 -2.99 1.69 -9.30
N ALA A 8 -2.78 2.10 -8.04
CA ALA A 8 -3.06 1.27 -6.88
C ALA A 8 -4.56 1.06 -6.68
N GLU A 9 -4.95 -0.12 -6.21
CA GLU A 9 -6.32 -0.39 -5.83
C GLU A 9 -6.76 0.53 -4.69
N LYS A 10 -8.03 0.96 -4.71
CA LYS A 10 -8.57 1.86 -3.67
C LYS A 10 -8.35 1.31 -2.26
N LYS A 11 -8.48 -0.01 -2.07
CA LYS A 11 -8.27 -0.67 -0.76
C LYS A 11 -6.85 -0.44 -0.23
N VAL A 12 -5.85 -0.52 -1.10
CA VAL A 12 -4.44 -0.29 -0.76
C VAL A 12 -4.24 1.17 -0.35
N LEU A 13 -4.82 2.11 -1.11
CA LEU A 13 -4.78 3.53 -0.78
C LEU A 13 -5.44 3.83 0.58
N VAL A 14 -6.57 3.19 0.89
CA VAL A 14 -7.26 3.34 2.18
C VAL A 14 -6.37 2.87 3.34
N GLU A 15 -5.74 1.69 3.21
CA GLU A 15 -4.86 1.17 4.26
C GLU A 15 -3.58 2.01 4.41
N LEU A 16 -3.05 2.55 3.31
CA LEU A 16 -1.96 3.53 3.33
C LEU A 16 -2.34 4.78 4.13
N VAL A 17 -3.51 5.37 3.86
CA VAL A 17 -3.98 6.55 4.60
C VAL A 17 -4.15 6.24 6.09
N LYS A 18 -4.75 5.11 6.45
CA LYS A 18 -4.86 4.69 7.85
C LYS A 18 -3.50 4.50 8.53
N LEU A 19 -2.52 3.95 7.80
CA LEU A 19 -1.18 3.72 8.33
C LEU A 19 -0.44 5.04 8.59
N VAL A 20 -0.49 5.99 7.66
CA VAL A 20 0.12 7.31 7.90
C VAL A 20 -0.55 8.05 9.05
N GLN A 21 -1.88 7.94 9.19
CA GLN A 21 -2.60 8.47 10.34
C GLN A 21 -2.15 7.82 11.65
N LYS A 22 -2.02 6.49 11.69
CA LYS A 22 -1.54 5.75 12.88
C LYS A 22 -0.13 6.15 13.29
N ARG A 23 0.71 6.50 12.31
CA ARG A 23 2.09 6.94 12.52
C ARG A 23 2.23 8.44 12.80
N GLY A 24 1.13 9.20 12.74
CA GLY A 24 1.17 10.65 12.91
C GLY A 24 1.97 11.37 11.84
N LEU A 25 2.02 10.83 10.62
CA LEU A 25 2.74 11.47 9.51
C LEU A 25 1.85 12.55 8.88
N GLU A 26 2.50 13.64 8.49
CA GLU A 26 1.84 14.83 7.95
C GLU A 26 2.53 15.22 6.64
N GLY A 27 1.70 15.53 5.63
CA GLY A 27 2.16 16.11 4.38
C GLY A 27 2.19 17.64 4.44
N GLU A 28 2.36 18.28 3.29
CA GLU A 28 2.41 19.73 3.14
C GLU A 28 1.18 20.45 3.74
N LYS A 29 0.01 19.78 3.70
CA LYS A 29 -1.27 20.31 4.23
C LYS A 29 -1.65 19.72 5.59
N GLY A 30 -0.67 19.25 6.35
CA GLY A 30 -0.87 18.66 7.67
C GLY A 30 -1.36 17.21 7.62
N GLY A 31 -2.06 16.79 8.66
CA GLY A 31 -2.63 15.46 8.76
C GLY A 31 -3.82 15.26 7.85
N TRP A 32 -4.36 14.04 7.80
CA TRP A 32 -5.50 13.70 6.95
C TRP A 32 -6.71 14.63 7.12
N LYS A 33 -7.04 15.03 8.35
CA LYS A 33 -8.18 15.92 8.62
C LYS A 33 -7.92 17.36 8.14
N ASP A 34 -6.70 17.85 8.32
CA ASP A 34 -6.29 19.19 7.90
C ASP A 34 -6.27 19.29 6.36
N PHE A 35 -5.74 18.24 5.71
CA PHE A 35 -5.82 18.08 4.26
C PHE A 35 -7.28 18.10 3.80
N LEU A 36 -8.18 17.31 4.40
CA LEU A 36 -9.58 17.27 3.98
C LEU A 36 -10.29 18.62 4.13
N ASN A 37 -10.04 19.35 5.21
CA ASN A 37 -10.62 20.68 5.43
C ASN A 37 -10.19 21.70 4.35
N SER A 38 -8.95 21.59 3.85
CA SER A 38 -8.42 22.49 2.81
C SER A 38 -8.73 22.05 1.38
N TYR A 39 -8.79 20.74 1.13
CA TYR A 39 -8.94 20.15 -0.19
C TYR A 39 -10.41 19.98 -0.61
N ASP A 40 -11.28 19.52 0.29
CA ASP A 40 -12.70 19.28 0.03
C ASP A 40 -13.56 20.19 0.90
N LYS A 41 -13.80 21.42 0.45
CA LYS A 41 -14.58 22.41 1.22
C LYS A 41 -16.04 22.03 1.45
N LYS A 42 -16.58 21.06 0.69
CA LYS A 42 -17.99 20.65 0.81
C LYS A 42 -18.18 19.65 1.93
N LEU A 43 -17.37 18.59 1.94
CA LEU A 43 -17.46 17.55 2.98
C LEU A 43 -16.49 17.83 4.14
N GLY A 44 -15.36 18.47 3.87
CA GLY A 44 -14.33 18.78 4.86
C GLY A 44 -13.91 17.55 5.66
N SER A 45 -13.55 17.75 6.92
CA SER A 45 -13.25 16.65 7.85
C SER A 45 -14.49 15.92 8.41
N SER A 46 -15.73 16.31 8.03
CA SER A 46 -16.96 15.67 8.54
C SER A 46 -17.06 14.18 8.19
N ILE A 47 -16.48 13.78 7.05
CA ILE A 47 -16.30 12.37 6.65
C ILE A 47 -14.81 12.04 6.67
N SER A 48 -14.25 11.76 7.84
CA SER A 48 -12.81 11.48 7.96
C SER A 48 -12.42 10.03 7.65
N ASP A 49 -13.38 9.13 7.42
CA ASP A 49 -13.06 7.74 7.08
C ASP A 49 -12.48 7.66 5.64
N PRO A 50 -11.22 7.22 5.45
CA PRO A 50 -10.62 7.11 4.12
C PRO A 50 -11.39 6.17 3.19
N SER A 51 -12.04 5.13 3.72
CA SER A 51 -12.83 4.18 2.91
C SER A 51 -14.00 4.84 2.18
N ARG A 52 -14.52 5.93 2.77
CA ARG A 52 -15.64 6.73 2.27
C ARG A 52 -15.20 7.84 1.31
N ARG A 53 -13.91 7.97 1.01
CA ARG A 53 -13.39 8.96 0.05
C ARG A 53 -13.17 8.38 -1.34
N SER A 54 -13.14 9.24 -2.35
CA SER A 54 -12.83 8.84 -3.73
C SER A 54 -11.36 8.47 -3.85
N HIS A 55 -11.05 7.70 -4.90
CA HIS A 55 -9.67 7.31 -5.21
C HIS A 55 -8.76 8.54 -5.37
N ASP A 56 -9.20 9.54 -6.13
CA ASP A 56 -8.44 10.78 -6.39
C ASP A 56 -8.08 11.55 -5.11
N VAL A 57 -9.00 11.61 -4.13
CA VAL A 57 -8.75 12.30 -2.84
C VAL A 57 -7.67 11.57 -2.04
N LEU A 58 -7.67 10.24 -2.06
CA LEU A 58 -6.65 9.43 -1.39
C LEU A 58 -5.28 9.61 -2.06
N VAL A 59 -5.24 9.60 -3.40
CA VAL A 59 -4.01 9.85 -4.16
C VAL A 59 -3.48 11.25 -3.87
N ALA A 60 -4.33 12.27 -3.94
CA ALA A 60 -3.94 13.66 -3.71
C ALA A 60 -3.34 13.88 -2.31
N PHE A 61 -3.91 13.25 -1.28
CA PHE A 61 -3.32 13.31 0.07
C PHE A 61 -1.97 12.61 0.14
N LEU A 62 -1.84 11.41 -0.41
CA LEU A 62 -0.58 10.67 -0.39
C LEU A 62 0.52 11.35 -1.23
N MET A 63 0.15 12.14 -2.26
CA MET A 63 1.08 13.01 -3.00
C MET A 63 1.56 14.21 -2.20
N SER A 64 0.83 14.64 -1.16
CA SER A 64 1.20 15.81 -0.36
C SER A 64 2.43 15.58 0.52
N PHE A 65 2.91 14.34 0.65
CA PHE A 65 4.12 14.01 1.38
C PHE A 65 5.36 14.39 0.55
N ASP A 66 6.13 15.34 1.06
CA ASP A 66 7.32 15.88 0.41
C ASP A 66 8.64 15.39 1.03
N LYS A 67 8.62 15.04 2.31
CA LYS A 67 9.75 14.46 3.05
C LYS A 67 10.19 13.14 2.42
N GLU A 68 11.47 13.07 2.06
CA GLU A 68 12.06 11.91 1.37
C GLU A 68 11.89 10.61 2.17
N GLY A 69 12.02 10.66 3.50
CA GLY A 69 11.80 9.48 4.36
C GLY A 69 10.37 8.94 4.29
N ASP A 70 9.38 9.83 4.33
CA ASP A 70 7.96 9.45 4.24
C ASP A 70 7.63 8.94 2.84
N ARG A 71 8.22 9.55 1.80
CA ARG A 71 8.09 9.11 0.43
C ARG A 71 8.65 7.70 0.22
N GLN A 72 9.84 7.42 0.74
CA GLN A 72 10.45 6.09 0.67
C GLN A 72 9.62 5.05 1.43
N LEU A 73 9.06 5.43 2.58
CA LEU A 73 8.15 4.57 3.33
C LEU A 73 6.91 4.22 2.48
N LEU A 74 6.21 5.21 1.93
CA LEU A 74 5.03 5.00 1.08
C LEU A 74 5.34 4.13 -0.14
N ALA A 75 6.47 4.37 -0.80
CA ALA A 75 6.92 3.56 -1.93
C ALA A 75 7.20 2.10 -1.55
N ARG A 76 7.80 1.86 -0.37
CA ARG A 76 8.06 0.50 0.12
C ARG A 76 6.76 -0.24 0.42
N ILE A 77 5.76 0.42 1.00
CA ILE A 77 4.45 -0.18 1.28
C ILE A 77 3.77 -0.63 -0.02
N LEU A 78 3.73 0.26 -1.02
CA LEU A 78 3.17 -0.05 -2.34
C LEU A 78 3.87 -1.23 -3.00
N GLN A 79 5.20 -1.29 -2.89
CA GLN A 79 5.98 -2.40 -3.44
C GLN A 79 5.68 -3.71 -2.72
N CYS A 80 5.52 -3.67 -1.39
CA CYS A 80 5.15 -4.81 -0.58
C CYS A 80 3.79 -5.40 -0.97
N ASP A 81 2.78 -4.54 -1.11
CA ASP A 81 1.44 -4.96 -1.52
C ASP A 81 1.47 -5.57 -2.93
N ALA A 82 2.17 -4.92 -3.87
CA ALA A 82 2.36 -5.45 -5.22
C ALA A 82 3.04 -6.83 -5.22
N ASN A 83 4.11 -7.00 -4.43
CA ASN A 83 4.81 -8.28 -4.30
C ASN A 83 3.92 -9.36 -3.69
N ARG A 84 3.13 -9.02 -2.66
CA ARG A 84 2.18 -9.94 -2.02
C ARG A 84 1.10 -10.38 -3.01
N ASN A 85 0.51 -9.43 -3.73
CA ASN A 85 -0.51 -9.73 -4.74
C ASN A 85 0.04 -10.58 -5.88
N LEU A 86 1.29 -10.34 -6.30
CA LEU A 86 1.97 -11.18 -7.29
C LEU A 86 2.15 -12.62 -6.77
N ILE A 87 2.61 -12.79 -5.53
CA ILE A 87 2.77 -14.10 -4.89
C ILE A 87 1.43 -14.84 -4.78
N GLU A 88 0.36 -14.16 -4.35
CA GLU A 88 -0.96 -14.77 -4.21
C GLU A 88 -1.56 -15.16 -5.57
N LYS A 89 -1.41 -14.33 -6.60
CA LYS A 89 -1.80 -14.70 -7.97
C LYS A 89 -1.02 -15.90 -8.48
N PHE A 90 0.29 -15.91 -8.27
CA PHE A 90 1.16 -17.01 -8.70
C PHE A 90 0.81 -18.34 -8.01
N LYS A 91 0.35 -18.32 -6.75
CA LYS A 91 -0.15 -19.52 -6.06
C LYS A 91 -1.45 -20.07 -6.67
N GLN A 92 -2.24 -19.21 -7.32
CA GLN A 92 -3.54 -19.58 -7.93
C GLN A 92 -3.40 -20.02 -9.39
N GLU A 93 -2.26 -19.76 -10.03
CA GLU A 93 -2.00 -20.16 -11.42
C GLU A 93 -1.90 -21.68 -11.58
N SER A 94 -2.39 -22.20 -12.72
CA SER A 94 -2.34 -23.64 -12.99
C SER A 94 -0.90 -24.13 -13.20
N PRO A 95 -0.52 -25.26 -12.57
CA PRO A 95 0.77 -25.92 -12.81
C PRO A 95 1.09 -26.27 -14.27
N ASP A 96 0.06 -26.42 -15.10
CA ASP A 96 0.18 -27.12 -16.39
C ASP A 96 1.04 -26.38 -17.43
N LYS A 97 1.32 -25.09 -17.21
CA LYS A 97 2.06 -24.23 -18.13
C LYS A 97 3.32 -23.61 -17.53
N GLU A 98 3.75 -24.07 -16.36
CA GLU A 98 4.93 -23.50 -15.68
C GLU A 98 6.25 -23.96 -16.29
N THR A 99 7.23 -23.06 -16.33
CA THR A 99 8.62 -23.46 -16.56
C THR A 99 9.21 -24.18 -15.34
N PRO A 100 10.31 -24.94 -15.49
CA PRO A 100 10.99 -25.56 -14.36
C PRO A 100 11.38 -24.57 -13.25
N GLU A 101 11.81 -23.35 -13.60
CA GLU A 101 12.17 -22.28 -12.66
C GLU A 101 10.95 -21.76 -11.91
N GLN A 102 9.84 -21.53 -12.62
CA GLN A 102 8.57 -21.12 -12.01
C GLN A 102 8.06 -22.18 -11.02
N ARG A 103 8.17 -23.46 -11.38
CA ARG A 103 7.81 -24.56 -10.49
C ARG A 103 8.61 -24.55 -9.19
N LEU A 104 9.91 -24.28 -9.25
CA LEU A 104 10.77 -24.16 -8.06
C LEU A 104 10.35 -22.98 -7.18
N VAL A 105 10.04 -21.83 -7.78
CA VAL A 105 9.49 -20.68 -7.06
C VAL A 105 8.20 -21.06 -6.36
N ARG A 106 7.25 -21.72 -7.05
CA ARG A 106 5.97 -22.12 -6.46
C ARG A 106 6.18 -23.04 -5.26
N MET A 107 6.94 -24.12 -5.44
CA MET A 107 7.23 -25.08 -4.37
C MET A 107 7.81 -24.39 -3.14
N THR A 108 8.68 -23.41 -3.35
CA THR A 108 9.29 -22.62 -2.27
C THR A 108 8.25 -21.76 -1.55
N ILE A 109 7.45 -20.96 -2.27
CA ILE A 109 6.50 -20.02 -1.65
C ILE A 109 5.25 -20.69 -1.06
N THR A 110 4.90 -21.90 -1.53
CA THR A 110 3.80 -22.70 -0.96
C THR A 110 4.21 -23.49 0.27
N HIS A 111 5.51 -23.61 0.54
CA HIS A 111 6.01 -24.36 1.69
C HIS A 111 5.60 -23.65 3.01
N PRO A 112 5.06 -24.37 4.02
CA PRO A 112 4.56 -23.75 5.26
C PRO A 112 5.58 -22.92 6.03
N ARG A 113 6.88 -23.21 5.89
CA ARG A 113 7.96 -22.45 6.54
C ARG A 113 8.39 -21.19 5.79
N TYR A 114 7.99 -21.02 4.53
CA TYR A 114 8.34 -19.84 3.75
C TYR A 114 7.94 -18.52 4.42
N PRO A 115 6.67 -18.32 4.86
CA PRO A 115 6.29 -17.07 5.51
C PRO A 115 7.03 -16.82 6.84
N ILE A 116 7.54 -17.87 7.50
CA ILE A 116 8.30 -17.73 8.75
C ILE A 116 9.72 -17.24 8.46
N HIS A 117 10.38 -17.80 7.44
CA HIS A 117 11.77 -17.47 7.14
C HIS A 117 11.94 -16.25 6.23
N TYR A 118 10.92 -15.90 5.45
CA TYR A 118 10.95 -14.78 4.50
C TYR A 118 10.06 -13.60 4.94
N ALA A 119 9.60 -13.58 6.18
CA ALA A 119 9.01 -12.39 6.81
C ALA A 119 10.11 -11.45 7.32
N PHE A 120 10.61 -10.56 6.47
CA PHE A 120 11.61 -9.59 6.87
C PHE A 120 11.01 -8.50 7.79
N PRO A 121 11.65 -8.13 8.91
CA PRO A 121 11.13 -7.12 9.85
C PRO A 121 10.89 -5.74 9.20
N SER A 122 11.70 -5.38 8.21
CA SER A 122 11.53 -4.17 7.40
C SER A 122 10.23 -4.16 6.59
N HIS A 123 9.66 -5.33 6.34
CA HIS A 123 8.38 -5.54 5.70
C HIS A 123 7.27 -5.70 6.75
N ALA A 124 7.52 -6.38 7.88
CA ALA A 124 6.52 -6.54 8.94
C ALA A 124 6.05 -5.22 9.58
N GLN A 125 6.92 -4.20 9.68
CA GLN A 125 6.52 -2.89 10.19
C GLN A 125 5.63 -2.10 9.20
N VAL A 126 5.67 -2.45 7.92
CA VAL A 126 5.27 -1.60 6.79
C VAL A 126 4.16 -2.25 5.94
N CYS A 127 4.10 -3.57 5.93
CA CYS A 127 3.29 -4.42 5.06
C CYS A 127 2.33 -5.20 5.97
N MET A 128 1.40 -4.47 6.60
CA MET A 128 0.26 -5.04 7.34
C MET A 128 -0.92 -5.24 6.40
#